data_AF-A0A150TGT4-F1
#
_entry.id   AF-A0A150TGT4-F1
#
_cell.length_a   1.000
_cell.length_b   1.000
_cell.length_c   1.000
_cell.angle_alpha   90.00
_cell.angle_beta   90.00
_cell.angle_gamma   90.00
#
_symmetry.space_group_name_H-M   'P 1'
#
loop_
_entity.id
_entity.type
_entity.pdbx_description
1 polymer ?
#
loop_
_entity_poly.entity_id
_entity_poly.type
_entity_poly.pdbx_seq_one_letter_code
_entity_poly.pdbx_strand_id
1 'polypeptide(L)'
;MGILSSGCALEGDAGSCEDCGESASELSAAAAAVLGFETLTGWSASAGTLSLSTTRVEGASSLSVANAAYTVVQSGPLNISEPIKSVVSLDVRVPSAQPNPWWAGEVSLAVQAPSKGVSQSLETKPLTNLAQGTFHRLSFNVPSAVQLALAAGASDLSFSVTVNVPANSGPHLLDRLDVVNATAGFEPNVTAVAVTNQAGLAPVKGDPLKITLTVTNPGTAAGTVVLRPRVTSARFNDFTNVEAGSVSTSLAAGETKQVTLTSGPILVDTAQGKRFALGRSAYTLSGVSVEPAGGTASVDTSFTGSAFTIGASDVLFNAVVYDQDYFDAIGYTGTAEAYLLNAFTRPTELFTPSSPGSSSGSYVLYPNGFDQMMGIRQIFHAVGGLPNNPSSGGFCEHVGAYGRTALGLTRNWDIDELNGNTTDPDHHGFDILIGLTPEYGGGAACGWLGVQVSGQFSSALNVGVSQLISVHETGHLFGAPHCDPLQGYVMCGGEHHPHYLSDGIFVWHKDSFDAMQYIWD
;
A
#
# COMPACT_ATOMS: atom_id res chain seq x y z
N MET A 1 -66.90 8.71 -18.89
CA MET A 1 -66.01 7.82 -19.67
C MET A 1 -64.73 7.68 -18.84
N GLY A 2 -64.54 6.76 -17.90
CA GLY A 2 -65.21 5.50 -17.64
C GLY A 2 -64.43 4.33 -18.24
N ILE A 3 -63.26 3.97 -17.66
CA ILE A 3 -62.75 2.60 -17.65
C ILE A 3 -62.16 2.31 -16.27
N LEU A 4 -62.74 1.29 -15.63
CA LEU A 4 -62.37 0.61 -14.40
C LEU A 4 -61.61 -0.68 -14.76
N SER A 5 -60.63 -1.06 -13.93
CA SER A 5 -60.25 -2.45 -13.63
C SER A 5 -59.36 -2.42 -12.37
N SER A 6 -59.86 -2.76 -11.17
CA SER A 6 -59.79 -4.09 -10.51
C SER A 6 -58.44 -4.79 -10.74
N GLY A 7 -57.62 -5.16 -9.76
CA GLY A 7 -57.83 -5.46 -8.34
C GLY A 7 -57.40 -6.92 -8.10
N CYS A 8 -56.39 -7.15 -7.25
CA CYS A 8 -56.22 -8.38 -6.48
C CYS A 8 -55.22 -8.13 -5.33
N ALA A 9 -55.76 -8.15 -4.12
CA ALA A 9 -55.03 -8.27 -2.87
C ALA A 9 -54.67 -9.75 -2.65
N LEU A 10 -53.48 -10.00 -2.13
CA LEU A 10 -53.18 -11.19 -1.35
C LEU A 10 -52.42 -10.74 -0.10
N GLU A 11 -53.16 -10.73 1.00
CA GLU A 11 -52.63 -10.83 2.35
C GLU A 11 -51.85 -12.14 2.46
N GLY A 12 -50.59 -12.04 2.87
CA GLY A 12 -49.67 -13.15 3.08
C GLY A 12 -48.83 -12.86 4.30
N ASP A 13 -49.45 -13.11 5.44
CA ASP A 13 -48.95 -13.32 6.80
C ASP A 13 -47.44 -13.11 7.04
N ALA A 14 -47.16 -12.15 7.90
CA ALA A 14 -45.85 -11.85 8.45
C ALA A 14 -45.41 -12.96 9.42
N GLY A 15 -44.70 -13.95 8.90
CA GLY A 15 -43.79 -14.76 9.69
C GLY A 15 -42.45 -14.05 9.85
N SER A 16 -42.40 -12.98 10.64
CA SER A 16 -41.16 -12.32 11.03
C SER A 16 -40.31 -13.30 11.85
N CYS A 17 -39.27 -13.89 11.24
CA CYS A 17 -38.10 -14.31 12.00
C CYS A 17 -37.16 -13.11 12.18
N GLU A 18 -37.67 -12.02 12.74
CA GLU A 18 -36.87 -10.90 13.27
C GLU A 18 -36.20 -11.29 14.59
N ASP A 19 -35.68 -12.52 14.70
CA ASP A 19 -34.77 -12.96 15.77
C ASP A 19 -34.21 -14.36 15.47
N CYS A 20 -33.75 -14.59 14.25
CA CYS A 20 -32.71 -15.61 14.05
C CYS A 20 -31.36 -14.90 14.19
N GLY A 21 -31.12 -14.30 15.35
CA GLY A 21 -29.79 -13.84 15.72
C GLY A 21 -28.82 -15.00 15.51
N GLU A 22 -27.92 -14.84 14.54
CA GLU A 22 -26.79 -15.71 14.34
C GLU A 22 -26.02 -15.77 15.66
N SER A 23 -26.31 -16.79 16.45
CA SER A 23 -25.51 -17.15 17.61
C SER A 23 -24.32 -17.96 17.11
N ALA A 24 -23.50 -17.33 16.26
CA ALA A 24 -22.12 -17.76 16.08
C ALA A 24 -21.41 -17.38 17.38
N SER A 25 -21.26 -18.40 18.22
CA SER A 25 -20.77 -18.34 19.57
C SER A 25 -19.26 -18.13 19.57
N GLU A 26 -18.78 -17.00 19.06
CA GLU A 26 -17.34 -16.72 18.99
C GLU A 26 -16.75 -16.44 20.37
N LEU A 27 -15.54 -16.96 20.61
CA LEU A 27 -14.75 -16.61 21.78
C LEU A 27 -14.57 -15.08 21.85
N SER A 28 -15.05 -14.45 22.92
CA SER A 28 -14.93 -12.98 23.04
C SER A 28 -13.48 -12.52 22.92
N ALA A 29 -13.23 -11.34 22.34
CA ALA A 29 -11.88 -10.78 22.19
C ALA A 29 -11.11 -10.72 23.53
N ALA A 30 -11.81 -10.50 24.64
CA ALA A 30 -11.23 -10.55 25.99
C ALA A 30 -10.77 -11.95 26.37
N ALA A 31 -11.58 -12.99 26.10
CA ALA A 31 -11.19 -14.37 26.36
C ALA A 31 -10.04 -14.82 25.44
N ALA A 32 -10.06 -14.43 24.16
CA ALA A 32 -8.96 -14.66 23.23
C ALA A 32 -7.65 -14.02 23.72
N ALA A 33 -7.69 -12.78 24.20
CA ALA A 33 -6.51 -12.11 24.76
C ALA A 33 -5.96 -12.80 26.01
N VAL A 34 -6.82 -13.37 26.88
CA VAL A 34 -6.34 -14.12 28.05
C VAL A 34 -5.70 -15.44 27.64
N LEU A 35 -6.34 -16.20 26.76
CA LEU A 35 -5.87 -17.51 26.29
C LEU A 35 -4.61 -17.41 25.40
N GLY A 36 -4.47 -16.32 24.64
CA GLY A 36 -3.26 -15.98 23.90
C GLY A 36 -2.18 -15.30 24.75
N PHE A 37 -2.39 -15.12 26.06
CA PHE A 37 -1.43 -14.47 26.97
C PHE A 37 -1.07 -13.01 26.61
N GLU A 38 -2.00 -12.31 25.97
CA GLU A 38 -1.83 -10.95 25.44
C GLU A 38 -2.03 -9.84 26.48
N THR A 39 -2.48 -10.20 27.67
CA THR A 39 -2.75 -9.25 28.74
C THR A 39 -2.29 -9.78 30.10
N LEU A 40 -1.61 -8.92 30.84
CA LEU A 40 -1.17 -9.22 32.21
C LEU A 40 -2.35 -9.25 33.18
N THR A 41 -3.39 -8.43 32.97
CA THR A 41 -4.52 -8.30 33.91
C THR A 41 -5.41 -9.54 33.93
N GLY A 42 -5.29 -10.41 32.93
CA GLY A 42 -6.02 -11.68 32.85
C GLY A 42 -5.45 -12.80 33.71
N TRP A 43 -4.28 -12.59 34.31
CA TRP A 43 -3.52 -13.63 34.99
C TRP A 43 -3.02 -13.18 36.37
N SER A 44 -2.94 -14.13 37.29
CA SER A 44 -2.34 -13.95 38.61
C SER A 44 -1.36 -15.09 38.89
N ALA A 45 -0.38 -14.87 39.76
CA ALA A 45 0.59 -15.89 40.15
C ALA A 45 0.62 -16.05 41.66
N SER A 46 0.70 -17.29 42.15
CA SER A 46 0.84 -17.56 43.58
C SER A 46 2.21 -17.16 44.14
N ALA A 47 3.23 -17.09 43.29
CA ALA A 47 4.58 -16.63 43.60
C ALA A 47 5.30 -16.12 42.34
N GLY A 48 6.38 -15.37 42.53
CA GLY A 48 7.21 -14.84 41.44
C GLY A 48 6.64 -13.57 40.81
N THR A 49 7.05 -13.30 39.57
CA THR A 49 6.66 -12.10 38.82
C THR A 49 6.18 -12.48 37.43
N LEU A 50 5.04 -11.92 37.04
CA LEU A 50 4.50 -12.01 35.69
C LEU A 50 4.82 -10.75 34.91
N SER A 51 5.19 -10.89 33.64
CA SER A 51 5.36 -9.78 32.70
C SER A 51 5.07 -10.22 31.27
N LEU A 52 4.77 -9.28 30.36
CA LEU A 52 4.64 -9.59 28.94
C LEU A 52 6.02 -9.65 28.27
N SER A 53 6.15 -10.53 27.27
CA SER A 53 7.37 -10.70 26.47
C SER A 53 7.03 -10.57 24.99
N THR A 54 7.92 -9.94 24.22
CA THR A 54 7.81 -9.87 22.75
C THR A 54 8.29 -11.15 22.06
N THR A 55 8.95 -12.06 22.79
CA THR A 55 9.29 -13.40 22.28
C THR A 55 8.05 -14.28 22.40
N ARG A 56 7.46 -14.69 21.28
CA ARG A 56 6.13 -15.30 21.21
C ARG A 56 5.97 -16.23 20.01
N VAL A 57 4.91 -17.03 20.00
CA VAL A 57 4.46 -17.89 18.91
C VAL A 57 3.34 -17.22 18.12
N GLU A 58 2.43 -16.52 18.78
CA GLU A 58 1.30 -15.83 18.14
C GLU A 58 1.08 -14.42 18.71
N GLY A 59 0.10 -13.72 18.13
CA GLY A 59 -0.37 -12.41 18.58
C GLY A 59 0.70 -11.35 18.82
N ALA A 60 0.62 -10.63 19.95
CA ALA A 60 1.44 -9.47 20.28
C ALA A 60 2.40 -9.72 21.47
N SER A 61 2.18 -10.74 22.29
CA SER A 61 3.01 -11.04 23.44
C SER A 61 2.80 -12.45 23.98
N SER A 62 3.78 -12.94 24.75
CA SER A 62 3.63 -14.13 25.61
C SER A 62 3.74 -13.74 27.08
N LEU A 63 3.30 -14.61 27.99
CA LEU A 63 3.40 -14.39 29.43
C LEU A 63 4.71 -14.98 29.99
N SER A 64 5.57 -14.10 30.49
CA SER A 64 6.79 -14.47 31.20
C SER A 64 6.52 -14.73 32.67
N VAL A 65 6.99 -15.88 33.16
CA VAL A 65 6.93 -16.31 34.56
C VAL A 65 8.36 -16.39 35.11
N ALA A 66 8.68 -15.51 36.07
CA ALA A 66 10.04 -15.38 36.62
C ALA A 66 10.06 -15.43 38.15
N ASN A 67 11.25 -15.63 38.73
CA ASN A 67 11.53 -15.52 40.16
C ASN A 67 10.69 -16.46 41.07
N ALA A 68 10.33 -17.64 40.57
CA ALA A 68 9.66 -18.68 41.36
C ALA A 68 10.19 -20.06 40.97
N ALA A 69 10.51 -20.89 41.96
CA ALA A 69 10.76 -22.32 41.74
C ALA A 69 9.44 -23.10 41.63
N TYR A 70 8.39 -22.63 42.29
CA TYR A 70 7.04 -23.18 42.22
C TYR A 70 6.05 -22.03 42.17
N THR A 71 5.17 -22.01 41.16
CA THR A 71 4.09 -21.04 41.08
C THR A 71 2.89 -21.61 40.33
N VAL A 72 1.69 -21.22 40.74
CA VAL A 72 0.45 -21.48 40.02
C VAL A 72 0.03 -20.17 39.36
N VAL A 73 0.01 -20.18 38.04
CA VAL A 73 -0.44 -19.06 37.21
C VAL A 73 -1.90 -19.29 36.85
N GLN A 74 -2.77 -18.47 37.41
CA GLN A 74 -4.22 -18.64 37.37
C GLN A 74 -4.87 -17.57 36.49
N SER A 75 -5.67 -17.99 35.52
CA SER A 75 -6.47 -17.07 34.71
C SER A 75 -7.64 -16.52 35.53
N GLY A 76 -8.09 -15.31 35.19
CA GLY A 76 -9.43 -14.84 35.54
C GLY A 76 -10.52 -15.74 34.94
N PRO A 77 -11.78 -15.61 35.41
CA PRO A 77 -12.91 -16.32 34.84
C PRO A 77 -13.17 -15.85 33.40
N LEU A 78 -13.40 -16.82 32.53
CA LEU A 78 -13.65 -16.66 31.11
C LEU A 78 -15.07 -17.10 30.80
N ASN A 79 -15.75 -16.29 30.00
CA ASN A 79 -16.98 -16.72 29.36
C ASN A 79 -16.64 -17.42 28.05
N ILE A 80 -16.80 -18.75 28.04
CA ILE A 80 -16.64 -19.59 26.87
C ILE A 80 -17.99 -20.19 26.55
N SER A 81 -18.45 -20.00 25.33
CA SER A 81 -19.74 -20.48 24.84
C SER A 81 -19.59 -21.63 23.83
N GLU A 82 -18.35 -22.08 23.60
CA GLU A 82 -17.98 -23.22 22.76
C GLU A 82 -17.57 -24.45 23.60
N PRO A 83 -17.72 -25.67 23.07
CA PRO A 83 -17.17 -26.87 23.69
C PRO A 83 -15.64 -26.81 23.76
N ILE A 84 -15.07 -27.20 24.90
CA ILE A 84 -13.62 -27.36 25.03
C ILE A 84 -13.12 -28.57 24.23
N LYS A 85 -11.87 -28.52 23.77
CA LYS A 85 -11.23 -29.61 23.03
C LYS A 85 -11.03 -30.84 23.91
N SER A 86 -10.98 -32.02 23.28
CA SER A 86 -10.54 -33.26 23.92
C SER A 86 -9.04 -33.26 24.27
N VAL A 87 -8.27 -32.44 23.58
CA VAL A 87 -6.85 -32.17 23.83
C VAL A 87 -6.65 -30.66 23.84
N VAL A 88 -6.25 -30.14 25.00
CA VAL A 88 -5.83 -28.74 25.16
C VAL A 88 -4.34 -28.66 24.93
N SER A 89 -3.87 -27.59 24.29
CA SER A 89 -2.44 -27.40 24.07
C SER A 89 -1.95 -26.04 24.55
N LEU A 90 -0.71 -26.00 25.03
CA LEU A 90 -0.04 -24.81 25.55
C LEU A 90 1.39 -24.78 25.00
N ASP A 91 1.85 -23.63 24.52
CA ASP A 91 3.24 -23.45 24.15
C ASP A 91 4.05 -22.97 25.34
N VAL A 92 5.15 -23.65 25.63
CA VAL A 92 6.06 -23.32 26.73
C VAL A 92 7.47 -23.16 26.20
N ARG A 93 8.10 -22.02 26.49
CA ARG A 93 9.52 -21.81 26.23
C ARG A 93 10.35 -22.07 27.48
N VAL A 94 11.20 -23.09 27.40
CA VAL A 94 12.20 -23.37 28.44
C VAL A 94 13.37 -22.39 28.27
N PRO A 95 13.79 -21.64 29.30
CA PRO A 95 14.91 -20.70 29.19
C PRO A 95 16.23 -21.42 28.95
N SER A 96 17.17 -20.76 28.29
CA SER A 96 18.56 -21.23 28.11
C SER A 96 19.38 -21.22 29.41
N ALA A 97 19.00 -20.36 30.36
CA ALA A 97 19.59 -20.36 31.69
C ALA A 97 18.86 -21.38 32.58
N GLN A 98 19.41 -22.60 32.66
CA GLN A 98 18.96 -23.65 33.59
C GLN A 98 20.07 -23.96 34.59
N PRO A 99 19.85 -23.72 35.90
CA PRO A 99 20.84 -23.99 36.93
C PRO A 99 21.01 -25.49 37.20
N ASN A 100 20.02 -26.32 36.83
CA ASN A 100 20.10 -27.77 36.92
C ASN A 100 20.09 -28.39 35.51
N PRO A 101 21.19 -29.02 35.05
CA PRO A 101 21.26 -29.65 33.72
C PRO A 101 20.37 -30.89 33.55
N TRP A 102 20.00 -31.56 34.64
CA TRP A 102 19.34 -32.87 34.61
C TRP A 102 17.82 -32.79 34.84
N TRP A 103 17.33 -31.63 35.28
CA TRP A 103 15.92 -31.40 35.54
C TRP A 103 15.58 -29.95 35.19
N ALA A 104 14.85 -29.75 34.11
CA ALA A 104 14.42 -28.41 33.68
C ALA A 104 13.05 -28.01 34.27
N GLY A 105 12.48 -28.87 35.13
CA GLY A 105 11.16 -28.69 35.71
C GLY A 105 10.05 -29.42 34.98
N GLU A 106 8.82 -29.03 35.30
CA GLU A 106 7.58 -29.57 34.76
C GLU A 106 6.49 -28.49 34.76
N VAL A 107 5.49 -28.69 33.89
CA VAL A 107 4.29 -27.86 33.80
C VAL A 107 3.06 -28.73 33.97
N SER A 108 2.13 -28.30 34.80
CA SER A 108 0.81 -28.95 34.95
C SER A 108 -0.31 -28.00 34.56
N LEU A 109 -1.38 -28.54 33.97
CA LEU A 109 -2.57 -27.77 33.62
C LEU A 109 -3.79 -28.27 34.41
N ALA A 110 -4.60 -27.34 34.90
CA ALA A 110 -5.89 -27.62 35.52
C ALA A 110 -6.97 -26.70 34.95
N VAL A 111 -8.22 -27.18 35.01
CA VAL A 111 -9.41 -26.46 34.53
C VAL A 111 -10.47 -26.42 35.64
N GLN A 112 -11.11 -25.27 35.78
CA GLN A 112 -12.15 -25.03 36.78
C GLN A 112 -13.32 -24.27 36.15
N ALA A 113 -14.54 -24.72 36.39
CA ALA A 113 -15.78 -24.02 36.07
C ALA A 113 -16.81 -24.32 37.15
N PRO A 114 -16.87 -23.51 38.22
CA PRO A 114 -17.80 -23.72 39.32
C PRO A 114 -19.27 -23.84 38.88
N SER A 115 -19.70 -23.04 37.89
CA SER A 115 -21.06 -23.08 37.33
C SER A 115 -21.45 -24.42 36.71
N LYS A 116 -20.45 -25.25 36.37
CA LYS A 116 -20.62 -26.59 35.79
C LYS A 116 -20.12 -27.70 36.71
N GLY A 117 -19.75 -27.38 37.96
CA GLY A 117 -19.22 -28.34 38.92
C GLY A 117 -17.88 -28.95 38.52
N VAL A 118 -17.10 -28.28 37.66
CA VAL A 118 -15.80 -28.77 37.18
C VAL A 118 -14.67 -28.20 38.03
N SER A 119 -13.82 -29.07 38.55
CA SER A 119 -12.52 -28.74 39.14
C SER A 119 -11.58 -29.92 38.93
N GLN A 120 -10.79 -29.88 37.85
CA GLN A 120 -10.03 -31.04 37.38
C GLN A 120 -8.58 -30.66 37.04
N SER A 121 -7.63 -31.36 37.65
CA SER A 121 -6.24 -31.40 37.16
C SER A 121 -6.17 -32.30 35.93
N LEU A 122 -5.54 -31.84 34.86
CA LEU A 122 -5.40 -32.59 33.62
C LEU A 122 -4.17 -33.50 33.70
N GLU A 123 -3.00 -33.01 33.27
CA GLU A 123 -1.76 -33.77 33.27
C GLU A 123 -0.58 -32.86 33.66
N THR A 124 0.52 -33.49 34.06
CA THR A 124 1.84 -32.85 34.22
C THR A 124 2.76 -33.30 33.10
N LYS A 125 3.46 -32.36 32.47
CA LYS A 125 4.43 -32.61 31.41
C LYS A 125 5.83 -32.19 31.85
N PRO A 126 6.84 -33.07 31.71
CA PRO A 126 8.21 -32.71 32.04
C PRO A 126 8.77 -31.72 31.00
N LEU A 127 9.60 -30.79 31.46
CA LEU A 127 10.37 -29.89 30.59
C LEU A 127 11.78 -30.42 30.30
N THR A 128 12.21 -31.46 31.02
CA THR A 128 13.50 -32.13 30.80
C THR A 128 13.60 -32.70 29.38
N ASN A 129 14.78 -32.57 28.76
CA ASN A 129 15.08 -32.97 27.37
C ASN A 129 14.40 -32.13 26.27
N LEU A 130 13.62 -31.11 26.62
CA LEU A 130 13.17 -30.12 25.64
C LEU A 130 14.33 -29.18 25.27
N ALA A 131 14.40 -28.79 24.00
CA ALA A 131 15.40 -27.84 23.52
C ALA A 131 15.21 -26.49 24.25
N GLN A 132 16.28 -25.99 24.85
CA GLN A 132 16.23 -24.71 25.54
C GLN A 132 16.20 -23.54 24.56
N GLY A 133 15.56 -22.45 24.95
CA GLY A 133 15.49 -21.23 24.16
C GLY A 133 14.43 -21.24 23.05
N THR A 134 13.66 -22.32 22.90
CA THR A 134 12.58 -22.46 21.91
C THR A 134 11.26 -22.84 22.57
N PHE A 135 10.14 -22.48 21.93
CA PHE A 135 8.81 -22.92 22.37
C PHE A 135 8.56 -24.39 22.02
N HIS A 136 7.86 -25.09 22.90
CA HIS A 136 7.40 -26.46 22.71
C HIS A 136 5.90 -26.53 22.97
N ARG A 137 5.17 -27.18 22.07
CA ARG A 137 3.73 -27.41 22.22
C ARG A 137 3.48 -28.61 23.11
N LEU A 138 2.96 -28.37 24.30
CA LEU A 138 2.55 -29.39 25.25
C LEU A 138 1.06 -29.69 25.06
N SER A 139 0.68 -30.96 25.10
CA SER A 139 -0.71 -31.40 24.92
C SER A 139 -1.23 -32.12 26.16
N PHE A 140 -2.41 -31.74 26.63
CA PHE A 140 -3.05 -32.23 27.84
C PHE A 140 -4.40 -32.83 27.47
N ASN A 141 -4.62 -34.10 27.82
CA ASN A 141 -5.91 -34.74 27.58
C ASN A 141 -6.96 -34.19 28.55
N VAL A 142 -8.13 -33.86 28.02
CA VAL A 142 -9.29 -33.48 28.83
C VAL A 142 -10.15 -34.72 29.06
N PRO A 143 -10.38 -35.14 30.32
CA PRO A 143 -11.28 -36.25 30.62
C PRO A 143 -12.66 -36.06 29.99
N SER A 144 -13.25 -37.14 29.46
CA SER A 144 -14.57 -37.08 28.80
C SER A 144 -15.68 -36.54 29.71
N ALA A 145 -15.59 -36.76 31.02
CA ALA A 145 -16.52 -36.21 32.01
C ALA A 145 -16.47 -34.66 32.05
N VAL A 146 -15.27 -34.08 31.92
CA VAL A 146 -15.09 -32.62 31.88
C VAL A 146 -15.57 -32.06 30.55
N GLN A 147 -15.27 -32.74 29.43
CA GLN A 147 -15.81 -32.37 28.12
C GLN A 147 -17.34 -32.36 28.12
N LEU A 148 -17.97 -33.37 28.72
CA LEU A 148 -19.43 -33.47 28.81
C LEU A 148 -20.03 -32.35 29.67
N ALA A 149 -19.40 -32.05 30.82
CA ALA A 149 -19.85 -30.96 31.71
C ALA A 149 -19.74 -29.57 31.06
N LEU A 150 -18.78 -29.41 30.13
CA LEU A 150 -18.47 -28.16 29.43
C LEU A 150 -18.96 -28.13 27.97
N ALA A 151 -19.77 -29.11 27.55
CA ALA A 151 -20.23 -29.23 26.16
C ALA A 151 -21.07 -28.04 25.68
N ALA A 152 -21.69 -27.29 26.60
CA ALA A 152 -22.47 -26.09 26.31
C ALA A 152 -21.74 -24.79 26.72
N GLY A 153 -20.42 -24.83 26.90
CA GLY A 153 -19.63 -23.72 27.43
C GLY A 153 -19.85 -23.47 28.94
N ALA A 154 -19.15 -22.49 29.50
CA ALA A 154 -19.28 -22.00 30.87
C ALA A 154 -18.93 -20.51 30.96
N SER A 155 -19.63 -19.76 31.80
CA SER A 155 -19.42 -18.32 31.98
C SER A 155 -18.30 -17.95 32.97
N ASP A 156 -17.76 -18.95 33.65
CA ASP A 156 -16.77 -18.82 34.72
C ASP A 156 -15.61 -19.82 34.57
N LEU A 157 -15.29 -20.21 33.33
CA LEU A 157 -14.21 -21.14 33.05
C LEU A 157 -12.86 -20.49 33.37
N SER A 158 -11.96 -21.18 34.05
CA SER A 158 -10.63 -20.69 34.34
C SER A 158 -9.59 -21.81 34.24
N PHE A 159 -8.36 -21.43 33.94
CA PHE A 159 -7.23 -22.34 33.79
C PHE A 159 -6.13 -22.00 34.78
N SER A 160 -5.50 -23.04 35.33
CA SER A 160 -4.34 -22.92 36.20
C SER A 160 -3.15 -23.63 35.55
N VAL A 161 -2.06 -22.90 35.33
CA VAL A 161 -0.79 -23.44 34.86
C VAL A 161 0.18 -23.48 36.04
N THR A 162 0.50 -24.67 36.52
CA THR A 162 1.55 -24.84 37.53
C THR A 162 2.89 -24.93 36.85
N VAL A 163 3.84 -24.08 37.24
CA VAL A 163 5.23 -24.11 36.79
C VAL A 163 6.10 -24.50 37.99
N ASN A 164 6.73 -25.67 37.90
CA ASN A 164 7.60 -26.22 38.94
C ASN A 164 8.99 -26.48 38.36
N VAL A 165 9.94 -25.62 38.67
CA VAL A 165 11.25 -25.50 38.01
C VAL A 165 12.36 -25.33 39.03
N PRO A 166 13.63 -25.60 38.67
CA PRO A 166 14.76 -25.32 39.55
C PRO A 166 14.78 -23.87 40.05
N ALA A 167 15.17 -23.67 41.31
CA ALA A 167 15.39 -22.34 41.84
C ALA A 167 16.47 -21.61 41.03
N ASN A 168 16.24 -20.33 40.71
CA ASN A 168 17.08 -19.49 39.86
C ASN A 168 17.10 -19.85 38.37
N SER A 169 16.13 -20.64 37.87
CA SER A 169 15.91 -20.74 36.42
C SER A 169 15.55 -19.37 35.83
N GLY A 170 15.89 -19.18 34.54
CA GLY A 170 15.43 -18.02 33.79
C GLY A 170 13.90 -17.96 33.65
N PRO A 171 13.35 -16.90 33.04
CA PRO A 171 11.92 -16.78 32.82
C PRO A 171 11.42 -17.87 31.85
N HIS A 172 10.37 -18.59 32.26
CA HIS A 172 9.62 -19.47 31.36
C HIS A 172 8.54 -18.64 30.66
N LEU A 173 8.36 -18.84 29.36
CA LEU A 173 7.30 -18.15 28.62
C LEU A 173 6.15 -19.11 28.34
N LEU A 174 4.93 -18.65 28.57
CA LEU A 174 3.67 -19.33 28.27
C LEU A 174 2.96 -18.58 27.14
N ASP A 175 2.51 -19.31 26.12
CA ASP A 175 1.87 -18.75 24.94
C ASP A 175 0.83 -19.72 24.35
N ARG A 176 -0.14 -19.19 23.58
CA ARG A 176 -1.15 -19.96 22.84
C ARG A 176 -1.81 -21.10 23.62
N LEU A 177 -2.61 -20.77 24.64
CA LEU A 177 -3.45 -21.75 25.34
C LEU A 177 -4.71 -22.05 24.51
N ASP A 178 -4.64 -23.14 23.76
CA ASP A 178 -5.65 -23.55 22.79
C ASP A 178 -6.65 -24.55 23.40
N VAL A 179 -7.81 -24.04 23.80
CA VAL A 179 -8.76 -24.75 24.67
C VAL A 179 -10.11 -25.04 24.05
N VAL A 180 -10.53 -24.29 23.04
CA VAL A 180 -11.84 -24.44 22.39
C VAL A 180 -11.63 -24.78 20.93
N ASN A 181 -12.52 -25.59 20.37
CA ASN A 181 -12.67 -25.60 18.93
C ASN A 181 -13.29 -24.25 18.58
N ALA A 182 -12.46 -23.23 18.37
CA ALA A 182 -12.90 -21.98 17.75
C ALA A 182 -13.85 -22.39 16.63
N THR A 183 -15.12 -21.99 16.72
CA THR A 183 -16.07 -22.24 15.65
C THR A 183 -15.46 -21.51 14.47
N ALA A 184 -14.76 -22.23 13.60
CA ALA A 184 -13.86 -21.59 12.65
C ALA A 184 -14.74 -20.68 11.79
N GLY A 185 -14.62 -19.37 12.01
CA GLY A 185 -15.56 -18.39 11.51
C GLY A 185 -15.32 -18.17 10.03
N PHE A 186 -15.56 -16.95 9.57
CA PHE A 186 -15.00 -16.53 8.30
C PHE A 186 -13.61 -15.93 8.56
N GLU A 187 -12.54 -16.65 8.22
CA GLU A 187 -11.15 -16.31 8.59
C GLU A 187 -10.24 -16.13 7.37
N PRO A 188 -10.51 -15.18 6.47
CA PRO A 188 -9.69 -14.98 5.28
C PRO A 188 -8.23 -14.66 5.65
N ASN A 189 -7.29 -15.30 4.94
CA ASN A 189 -5.85 -15.13 5.12
C ASN A 189 -5.14 -15.12 3.75
N VAL A 190 -4.21 -14.19 3.55
CA VAL A 190 -3.40 -14.09 2.34
C VAL A 190 -2.15 -14.96 2.49
N THR A 191 -1.97 -15.94 1.59
CA THR A 191 -0.88 -16.92 1.67
C THR A 191 0.24 -16.70 0.64
N ALA A 192 -0.08 -16.07 -0.50
CA ALA A 192 0.88 -15.73 -1.52
C ALA A 192 0.44 -14.49 -2.30
N VAL A 193 1.42 -13.75 -2.81
CA VAL A 193 1.20 -12.62 -3.70
C VAL A 193 2.10 -12.72 -4.92
N ALA A 194 1.65 -12.17 -6.04
CA ALA A 194 2.45 -12.02 -7.25
C ALA A 194 2.16 -10.66 -7.88
N VAL A 195 3.23 -9.96 -8.29
CA VAL A 195 3.14 -8.66 -8.96
C VAL A 195 3.70 -8.78 -10.36
N THR A 196 2.89 -8.37 -11.34
CA THR A 196 3.23 -8.37 -12.77
C THR A 196 2.68 -7.10 -13.41
N ASN A 197 2.96 -6.85 -14.68
CA ASN A 197 2.16 -5.92 -15.46
C ASN A 197 0.88 -6.59 -15.99
N GLN A 198 0.08 -5.85 -16.76
CA GLN A 198 -1.17 -6.35 -17.33
C GLN A 198 -0.98 -7.56 -18.27
N ALA A 199 0.19 -7.66 -18.92
CA ALA A 199 0.55 -8.78 -19.79
C ALA A 199 1.08 -10.01 -19.01
N GLY A 200 1.19 -9.95 -17.68
CA GLY A 200 1.73 -11.04 -16.86
C GLY A 200 3.26 -11.12 -16.86
N LEU A 201 3.95 -10.09 -17.34
CA LEU A 201 5.41 -9.97 -17.33
C LEU A 201 5.89 -9.18 -16.10
N ALA A 202 7.20 -9.16 -15.86
CA ALA A 202 7.78 -8.26 -14.87
C ALA A 202 7.44 -6.80 -15.23
N PRO A 203 6.96 -5.98 -14.28
CA PRO A 203 6.57 -4.61 -14.58
C PRO A 203 7.79 -3.77 -14.94
N VAL A 204 7.62 -2.85 -15.88
CA VAL A 204 8.59 -1.78 -16.16
C VAL A 204 8.00 -0.42 -15.78
N LYS A 205 8.84 0.60 -15.64
CA LYS A 205 8.42 1.97 -15.29
C LYS A 205 7.27 2.40 -16.22
N GLY A 206 6.20 2.91 -15.61
CA GLY A 206 4.98 3.33 -16.33
C GLY A 206 3.95 2.23 -16.62
N ASP A 207 4.20 0.97 -16.26
CA ASP A 207 3.17 -0.06 -16.27
C ASP A 207 2.23 0.08 -15.05
N PRO A 208 0.92 -0.09 -15.23
CA PRO A 208 0.05 -0.43 -14.12
C PRO A 208 0.45 -1.79 -13.54
N LEU A 209 0.54 -1.87 -12.21
CA LEU A 209 0.74 -3.12 -11.49
C LEU A 209 -0.53 -3.96 -11.53
N LYS A 210 -0.36 -5.24 -11.85
CA LYS A 210 -1.34 -6.32 -11.65
C LYS A 210 -0.91 -7.10 -10.42
N ILE A 211 -1.61 -6.90 -9.31
CA ILE A 211 -1.33 -7.58 -8.04
C ILE A 211 -2.32 -8.73 -7.89
N THR A 212 -1.80 -9.96 -7.83
CA THR A 212 -2.58 -11.18 -7.63
C THR A 212 -2.35 -11.70 -6.22
N LEU A 213 -3.42 -11.81 -5.45
CA LEU A 213 -3.45 -12.28 -4.06
C LEU A 213 -4.03 -13.69 -4.05
N THR A 214 -3.32 -14.66 -3.47
CA THR A 214 -3.86 -15.99 -3.15
C THR A 214 -4.38 -15.95 -1.72
N VAL A 215 -5.69 -16.11 -1.58
CA VAL A 215 -6.41 -15.94 -0.32
C VAL A 215 -7.09 -17.25 0.03
N THR A 216 -6.90 -17.70 1.26
CA THR A 216 -7.50 -18.92 1.79
C THR A 216 -8.41 -18.56 2.95
N ASN A 217 -9.59 -19.17 2.99
CA ASN A 217 -10.44 -19.16 4.17
C ASN A 217 -10.42 -20.57 4.80
N PRO A 218 -9.57 -20.84 5.81
CA PRO A 218 -9.56 -22.12 6.52
C PRO A 218 -10.79 -22.30 7.42
N GLY A 219 -11.59 -21.25 7.60
CA GLY A 219 -12.82 -21.24 8.36
C GLY A 219 -13.92 -22.16 7.83
N THR A 220 -14.92 -22.38 8.67
CA THR A 220 -16.12 -23.18 8.36
C THR A 220 -17.30 -22.35 7.84
N ALA A 221 -17.24 -21.03 7.94
CA ALA A 221 -18.23 -20.12 7.36
C ALA A 221 -17.74 -19.52 6.04
N ALA A 222 -18.67 -19.25 5.13
CA ALA A 222 -18.42 -18.43 3.95
C ALA A 222 -18.57 -16.94 4.29
N GLY A 223 -17.91 -16.07 3.55
CA GLY A 223 -18.01 -14.63 3.78
C GLY A 223 -17.41 -13.81 2.66
N THR A 224 -17.41 -12.49 2.86
CA THR A 224 -16.81 -11.51 1.94
C THR A 224 -15.71 -10.76 2.66
N VAL A 225 -14.60 -10.52 1.96
CA VAL A 225 -13.43 -9.83 2.49
C VAL A 225 -12.98 -8.73 1.55
N VAL A 226 -12.59 -7.59 2.11
CA VAL A 226 -11.89 -6.52 1.40
C VAL A 226 -10.39 -6.63 1.68
N LEU A 227 -9.59 -6.57 0.62
CA LEU A 227 -8.14 -6.73 0.65
C LEU A 227 -7.48 -5.44 0.18
N ARG A 228 -6.54 -4.91 0.96
CA ARG A 228 -5.80 -3.67 0.66
C ARG A 228 -4.29 -3.89 0.73
N PRO A 229 -3.63 -4.26 -0.37
CA PRO A 229 -2.18 -4.41 -0.38
C PRO A 229 -1.48 -3.08 -0.16
N ARG A 230 -0.38 -3.13 0.60
CA ARG A 230 0.48 -1.99 0.88
C ARG A 230 1.85 -2.21 0.27
N VAL A 231 2.36 -1.20 -0.42
CA VAL A 231 3.64 -1.21 -1.15
C VAL A 231 4.63 -0.32 -0.41
N THR A 232 5.88 -0.78 -0.36
CA THR A 232 7.04 -0.02 0.14
C THR A 232 8.11 -0.02 -0.95
N SER A 233 8.71 1.14 -1.20
CA SER A 233 9.86 1.29 -2.11
C SER A 233 11.17 1.16 -1.34
N ALA A 234 12.18 0.53 -1.94
CA ALA A 234 13.54 0.56 -1.41
C ALA A 234 14.29 1.86 -1.75
N ARG A 235 13.82 2.64 -2.73
CA ARG A 235 14.49 3.86 -3.22
C ARG A 235 14.02 5.11 -2.49
N PHE A 236 12.74 5.20 -2.14
CA PHE A 236 12.13 6.41 -1.62
C PHE A 236 11.88 6.27 -0.11
N ASN A 237 12.59 7.05 0.70
CA ASN A 237 12.65 6.88 2.15
C ASN A 237 11.27 6.97 2.85
N ASP A 238 10.34 7.72 2.28
CA ASP A 238 9.02 7.96 2.86
C ASP A 238 7.87 7.29 2.08
N PHE A 239 8.20 6.46 1.08
CA PHE A 239 7.25 5.53 0.45
C PHE A 239 7.25 4.22 1.23
N THR A 240 6.55 4.22 2.36
CA THR A 240 6.39 3.06 3.22
C THR A 240 4.92 2.77 3.48
N ASN A 241 4.50 1.52 3.29
CA ASN A 241 3.15 1.04 3.56
C ASN A 241 2.03 1.79 2.81
N VAL A 242 2.29 2.23 1.58
CA VAL A 242 1.32 2.97 0.76
C VAL A 242 0.29 2.01 0.16
N GLU A 243 -1.00 2.28 0.34
CA GLU A 243 -2.08 1.45 -0.22
C GLU A 243 -2.07 1.49 -1.76
N ALA A 244 -2.00 0.32 -2.39
CA ALA A 244 -2.06 0.19 -3.86
C ALA A 244 -3.52 0.22 -4.37
N GLY A 245 -4.51 0.07 -3.50
CA GLY A 245 -5.92 0.02 -3.84
C GLY A 245 -6.62 -1.06 -3.03
N SER A 246 -7.86 -1.37 -3.40
CA SER A 246 -8.65 -2.38 -2.71
C SER A 246 -9.38 -3.30 -3.69
N VAL A 247 -9.63 -4.53 -3.25
CA VAL A 247 -10.46 -5.49 -3.98
C VAL A 247 -11.31 -6.28 -2.99
N SER A 248 -12.58 -6.49 -3.33
CA SER A 248 -13.52 -7.30 -2.54
C SER A 248 -13.74 -8.66 -3.20
N THR A 249 -13.75 -9.73 -2.42
CA THR A 249 -14.11 -11.07 -2.89
C THR A 249 -14.91 -11.83 -1.84
N SER A 250 -15.81 -12.71 -2.30
CA SER A 250 -16.38 -13.76 -1.46
C SER A 250 -15.52 -15.02 -1.51
N LEU A 251 -15.51 -15.75 -0.41
CA LEU A 251 -14.80 -17.01 -0.19
C LEU A 251 -15.73 -17.98 0.54
N ALA A 252 -15.85 -19.20 0.04
CA ALA A 252 -16.51 -20.30 0.73
C ALA A 252 -15.64 -20.86 1.87
N ALA A 253 -16.24 -21.67 2.73
CA ALA A 253 -15.53 -22.42 3.76
C ALA A 253 -14.46 -23.34 3.13
N GLY A 254 -13.23 -23.28 3.64
CA GLY A 254 -12.09 -24.03 3.10
C GLY A 254 -11.58 -23.58 1.72
N GLU A 255 -12.16 -22.54 1.11
CA GLU A 255 -11.79 -22.12 -0.25
C GLU A 255 -10.40 -21.47 -0.27
N THR A 256 -9.63 -21.77 -1.31
CA THR A 256 -8.47 -20.96 -1.73
C THR A 256 -8.75 -20.36 -3.10
N LYS A 257 -8.58 -19.06 -3.23
CA LYS A 257 -8.92 -18.30 -4.43
C LYS A 257 -7.85 -17.28 -4.78
N GLN A 258 -7.63 -17.08 -6.07
CA GLN A 258 -6.84 -15.96 -6.57
C GLN A 258 -7.72 -14.76 -6.87
N VAL A 259 -7.29 -13.60 -6.39
CA VAL A 259 -7.97 -12.32 -6.57
C VAL A 259 -6.96 -11.35 -7.18
N THR A 260 -7.36 -10.60 -8.20
CA THR A 260 -6.48 -9.64 -8.85
C THR A 260 -7.03 -8.23 -8.69
N LEU A 261 -6.12 -7.27 -8.45
CA LEU A 261 -6.39 -5.85 -8.58
C LEU A 261 -5.35 -5.20 -9.50
N THR A 262 -5.76 -4.10 -10.13
CA THR A 262 -4.88 -3.25 -10.94
C THR A 262 -4.64 -1.94 -10.22
N SER A 263 -3.41 -1.47 -10.21
CA SER A 263 -2.98 -0.26 -9.51
C SER A 263 -1.90 0.48 -10.28
N GLY A 264 -1.77 1.78 -10.06
CA GLY A 264 -0.70 2.59 -10.64
C GLY A 264 -0.92 2.94 -12.12
N PRO A 265 0.10 3.51 -12.78
CA PRO A 265 1.49 3.64 -12.33
C PRO A 265 1.76 4.75 -11.30
N ILE A 266 0.75 5.55 -10.93
CA ILE A 266 0.80 6.55 -9.86
C ILE A 266 -0.10 6.10 -8.70
N LEU A 267 0.43 6.14 -7.47
CA LEU A 267 -0.30 5.87 -6.23
C LEU A 267 -0.57 7.17 -5.48
N VAL A 268 -1.77 7.29 -4.92
CA VAL A 268 -2.18 8.44 -4.11
C VAL A 268 -2.47 7.97 -2.70
N ASP A 269 -1.57 8.30 -1.76
CA ASP A 269 -1.80 8.13 -0.33
C ASP A 269 -2.62 9.31 0.19
N THR A 270 -3.94 9.16 0.11
CA THR A 270 -4.88 10.19 0.57
C THR A 270 -4.80 10.44 2.08
N ALA A 271 -4.40 9.44 2.87
CA ALA A 271 -4.28 9.57 4.32
C ALA A 271 -3.11 10.47 4.72
N GLN A 272 -2.02 10.44 3.95
CA GLN A 272 -0.84 11.27 4.18
C GLN A 272 -0.76 12.48 3.23
N GLY A 273 -1.68 12.61 2.28
CA GLY A 273 -1.66 13.65 1.25
C GLY A 273 -0.50 13.52 0.26
N LYS A 274 0.04 12.31 0.08
CA LYS A 274 1.21 12.05 -0.77
C LYS A 274 0.85 11.43 -2.11
N ARG A 275 1.67 11.68 -3.12
CA ARG A 275 1.55 11.12 -4.46
C ARG A 275 2.88 10.51 -4.86
N PHE A 276 2.86 9.29 -5.37
CA PHE A 276 4.07 8.56 -5.77
C PHE A 276 3.93 8.00 -7.17
N ALA A 277 4.94 8.19 -8.00
CA ALA A 277 5.07 7.51 -9.27
C ALA A 277 5.94 6.24 -9.08
N LEU A 278 5.48 5.13 -9.64
CA LEU A 278 6.14 3.83 -9.52
C LEU A 278 7.34 3.75 -10.48
N GLY A 279 8.43 4.40 -10.07
CA GLY A 279 9.71 4.43 -10.79
C GLY A 279 10.48 3.12 -10.74
N ARG A 280 11.58 3.05 -11.49
CA ARG A 280 12.53 1.94 -11.47
C ARG A 280 13.14 1.76 -10.07
N SER A 281 12.85 0.63 -9.43
CA SER A 281 13.38 0.27 -8.11
C SER A 281 12.99 -1.17 -7.72
N ALA A 282 13.57 -1.65 -6.62
CA ALA A 282 13.03 -2.77 -5.85
C ALA A 282 11.88 -2.28 -4.95
N TYR A 283 10.84 -3.09 -4.85
CA TYR A 283 9.66 -2.86 -4.04
C TYR A 283 9.30 -4.10 -3.23
N THR A 284 8.48 -3.91 -2.20
CA THR A 284 7.92 -5.01 -1.41
C THR A 284 6.47 -4.71 -1.10
N LEU A 285 5.60 -5.73 -1.24
CA LEU A 285 4.29 -5.74 -0.60
C LEU A 285 4.50 -5.98 0.89
N SER A 286 4.49 -4.90 1.67
CA SER A 286 4.84 -4.91 3.10
C SER A 286 3.74 -5.49 3.98
N GLY A 287 2.51 -5.56 3.46
CA GLY A 287 1.39 -6.25 4.09
C GLY A 287 0.13 -6.13 3.25
N VAL A 288 -0.90 -6.89 3.61
CA VAL A 288 -2.24 -6.78 3.04
C VAL A 288 -3.21 -6.57 4.19
N SER A 289 -3.95 -5.46 4.19
CA SER A 289 -5.05 -5.31 5.16
C SER A 289 -6.18 -6.23 4.73
N VAL A 290 -6.65 -7.07 5.66
CA VAL A 290 -7.70 -8.06 5.44
C VAL A 290 -8.88 -7.67 6.31
N GLU A 291 -9.99 -7.30 5.67
CA GLU A 291 -11.17 -6.76 6.34
C GLU A 291 -12.38 -7.63 6.01
N PRO A 292 -12.68 -8.65 6.83
CA PRO A 292 -13.88 -9.47 6.70
C PRO A 292 -15.14 -8.60 6.91
N ALA A 293 -16.20 -8.85 6.14
CA ALA A 293 -17.46 -8.15 6.28
C ALA A 293 -18.05 -8.39 7.68
N GLY A 294 -18.24 -7.31 8.45
CA GLY A 294 -18.71 -7.38 9.85
C GLY A 294 -17.65 -7.79 10.87
N GLY A 295 -16.42 -8.07 10.43
CA GLY A 295 -15.29 -8.44 11.28
C GLY A 295 -14.35 -7.28 11.60
N THR A 296 -13.27 -7.57 12.32
CA THR A 296 -12.19 -6.61 12.59
C THR A 296 -11.12 -6.73 11.51
N ALA A 297 -10.64 -5.60 10.99
CA ALA A 297 -9.54 -5.59 10.05
C ALA A 297 -8.23 -6.07 10.70
N SER A 298 -7.50 -6.95 10.01
CA SER A 298 -6.15 -7.37 10.36
C SER A 298 -5.16 -6.96 9.25
N VAL A 299 -3.86 -7.17 9.48
CA VAL A 299 -2.83 -6.99 8.45
C VAL A 299 -2.02 -8.27 8.35
N ASP A 300 -2.11 -8.94 7.21
CA ASP A 300 -1.27 -10.09 6.91
C ASP A 300 0.09 -9.61 6.42
N THR A 301 1.14 -10.18 7.00
CA THR A 301 2.54 -9.94 6.61
C THR A 301 3.31 -11.23 6.31
N SER A 302 2.66 -12.38 6.49
CA SER A 302 3.28 -13.71 6.44
C SER A 302 2.90 -14.46 5.17
N PHE A 303 3.17 -13.87 4.00
CA PHE A 303 2.91 -14.46 2.70
C PHE A 303 4.18 -14.56 1.84
N THR A 304 4.15 -15.44 0.84
CA THR A 304 5.25 -15.60 -0.12
C THR A 304 5.11 -14.64 -1.32
N GLY A 305 6.22 -14.31 -1.99
CA GLY A 305 6.21 -13.52 -3.23
C GLY A 305 6.11 -11.99 -3.04
N SER A 306 6.35 -11.49 -1.82
CA SER A 306 6.22 -10.08 -1.47
C SER A 306 7.16 -9.13 -2.21
N ALA A 307 8.36 -9.57 -2.57
CA ALA A 307 9.36 -8.75 -3.25
C ALA A 307 9.17 -8.76 -4.78
N PHE A 308 9.30 -7.59 -5.41
CA PHE A 308 9.29 -7.44 -6.87
C PHE A 308 10.14 -6.24 -7.29
N THR A 309 10.47 -6.15 -8.57
CA THR A 309 11.25 -5.05 -9.15
C THR A 309 10.48 -4.44 -10.30
N ILE A 310 10.49 -3.11 -10.39
CA ILE A 310 10.05 -2.37 -11.58
C ILE A 310 11.29 -2.08 -12.42
N GLY A 311 11.30 -2.61 -13.64
CA GLY A 311 12.39 -2.43 -14.61
C GLY A 311 12.43 -1.03 -15.25
N ALA A 312 13.51 -0.73 -15.95
CA ALA A 312 13.65 0.50 -16.72
C ALA A 312 12.72 0.50 -17.95
N SER A 313 12.33 1.69 -18.39
CA SER A 313 11.63 1.93 -19.66
C SER A 313 11.95 3.34 -20.17
N ASP A 314 11.34 3.72 -21.29
CA ASP A 314 11.38 5.05 -21.90
C ASP A 314 10.33 6.02 -21.34
N VAL A 315 9.77 5.71 -20.16
CA VAL A 315 8.69 6.49 -19.55
C VAL A 315 9.23 7.64 -18.72
N LEU A 316 8.61 8.80 -18.91
CA LEU A 316 8.83 10.00 -18.11
C LEU A 316 7.58 10.33 -17.29
N PHE A 317 7.70 10.34 -15.97
CA PHE A 317 6.67 10.78 -15.04
C PHE A 317 6.78 12.29 -14.80
N ASN A 318 5.77 13.02 -15.23
CA ASN A 318 5.67 14.45 -15.05
C ASN A 318 4.68 14.76 -13.94
N ALA A 319 5.14 15.38 -12.86
CA ALA A 319 4.26 16.06 -11.93
C ALA A 319 3.83 17.38 -12.55
N VAL A 320 2.54 17.71 -12.47
CA VAL A 320 1.98 18.93 -13.05
C VAL A 320 1.25 19.69 -11.95
N VAL A 321 1.59 20.96 -11.77
CA VAL A 321 0.85 21.87 -10.91
C VAL A 321 0.34 23.02 -11.75
N TYR A 322 -0.93 23.39 -11.55
CA TYR A 322 -1.55 24.36 -12.43
C TYR A 322 -2.52 25.29 -11.71
N ASP A 323 -2.59 26.50 -12.24
CA ASP A 323 -3.64 27.47 -11.97
C ASP A 323 -4.79 27.21 -12.96
N GLN A 324 -6.03 27.17 -12.47
CA GLN A 324 -7.20 26.97 -13.33
C GLN A 324 -7.36 28.13 -14.32
N ASP A 325 -6.94 29.34 -13.94
CA ASP A 325 -7.00 30.52 -14.80
C ASP A 325 -6.14 30.36 -16.06
N TYR A 326 -5.10 29.51 -16.04
CA TYR A 326 -4.35 29.13 -17.24
C TYR A 326 -5.27 28.53 -18.30
N PHE A 327 -6.08 27.53 -17.94
CA PHE A 327 -6.96 26.87 -18.90
C PHE A 327 -8.14 27.74 -19.31
N ASP A 328 -8.68 28.50 -18.36
CA ASP A 328 -9.81 29.41 -18.60
C ASP A 328 -9.43 30.51 -19.60
N ALA A 329 -8.21 31.06 -19.50
CA ALA A 329 -7.70 32.10 -20.40
C ALA A 329 -7.58 31.66 -21.88
N ILE A 330 -7.37 30.36 -22.13
CA ILE A 330 -7.29 29.78 -23.49
C ILE A 330 -8.57 29.02 -23.89
N GLY A 331 -9.60 29.05 -23.06
CA GLY A 331 -10.89 28.39 -23.30
C GLY A 331 -10.79 26.86 -23.37
N TYR A 332 -9.84 26.24 -22.66
CA TYR A 332 -9.68 24.79 -22.63
C TYR A 332 -10.49 24.16 -21.49
N THR A 333 -11.36 23.20 -21.79
CA THR A 333 -12.27 22.58 -20.81
C THR A 333 -11.93 21.12 -20.47
N GLY A 334 -10.82 20.59 -21.00
CA GLY A 334 -10.35 19.24 -20.69
C GLY A 334 -9.54 19.19 -19.39
N THR A 335 -8.92 18.05 -19.10
CA THR A 335 -8.00 17.94 -17.97
C THR A 335 -6.60 18.40 -18.34
N ALA A 336 -5.80 18.82 -17.35
CA ALA A 336 -4.42 19.22 -17.56
C ALA A 336 -3.56 18.08 -18.16
N GLU A 337 -3.80 16.83 -17.76
CA GLU A 337 -3.12 15.66 -18.31
C GLU A 337 -3.46 15.46 -19.79
N ALA A 338 -4.73 15.60 -20.17
CA ALA A 338 -5.15 15.50 -21.57
C ALA A 338 -4.58 16.65 -22.40
N TYR A 339 -4.49 17.86 -21.84
CA TYR A 339 -3.87 19.01 -22.49
C TYR A 339 -2.40 18.76 -22.83
N LEU A 340 -1.62 18.30 -21.84
CA LEU A 340 -0.19 18.03 -22.01
C LEU A 340 0.04 16.81 -22.90
N LEU A 341 -0.71 15.72 -22.72
CA LEU A 341 -0.62 14.57 -23.61
C LEU A 341 -0.85 14.97 -25.08
N ASN A 342 -1.87 15.79 -25.34
CA ASN A 342 -2.10 16.32 -26.68
C ASN A 342 -0.97 17.23 -27.16
N ALA A 343 -0.34 18.02 -26.29
CA ALA A 343 0.79 18.89 -26.66
C ALA A 343 1.99 18.07 -27.14
N PHE A 344 2.36 17.04 -26.38
CA PHE A 344 3.58 16.25 -26.64
C PHE A 344 3.39 15.15 -27.70
N THR A 345 2.15 14.72 -27.93
CA THR A 345 1.83 13.76 -29.02
C THR A 345 1.39 14.45 -30.31
N ARG A 346 1.33 15.79 -30.33
CA ARG A 346 0.96 16.56 -31.52
C ARG A 346 1.95 16.32 -32.66
N PRO A 347 1.48 16.08 -33.91
CA PRO A 347 2.35 15.86 -35.05
C PRO A 347 3.47 16.91 -35.15
N THR A 348 4.69 16.42 -35.29
CA THR A 348 5.90 17.22 -35.21
C THR A 348 6.84 16.84 -36.35
N GLU A 349 7.60 17.78 -36.88
CA GLU A 349 8.62 17.54 -37.90
C GLU A 349 10.01 17.93 -37.40
N LEU A 350 11.01 17.15 -37.80
CA LEU A 350 12.42 17.51 -37.67
C LEU A 350 12.92 18.07 -38.99
N PHE A 351 13.26 19.36 -39.00
CA PHE A 351 13.85 20.04 -40.15
C PHE A 351 15.37 19.92 -40.13
N THR A 352 15.93 19.35 -41.20
CA THR A 352 17.38 19.29 -41.44
C THR A 352 17.73 20.23 -42.59
N PRO A 353 18.45 21.33 -42.34
CA PRO A 353 18.79 22.29 -43.38
C PRO A 353 19.78 21.67 -44.39
N SER A 354 19.68 22.08 -45.65
CA SER A 354 20.57 21.62 -46.74
C SER A 354 22.02 22.10 -46.56
N SER A 355 22.21 23.19 -45.83
CA SER A 355 23.48 23.74 -45.36
C SER A 355 23.24 24.58 -44.10
N PRO A 356 24.26 24.83 -43.26
CA PRO A 356 24.08 25.64 -42.04
C PRO A 356 23.43 27.00 -42.32
N GLY A 357 22.35 27.32 -41.60
CA GLY A 357 21.58 28.56 -41.75
C GLY A 357 20.63 28.63 -42.96
N SER A 358 20.51 27.55 -43.74
CA SER A 358 19.59 27.47 -44.88
C SER A 358 18.14 27.32 -44.44
N SER A 359 17.23 28.08 -45.06
CA SER A 359 15.77 27.88 -44.92
C SER A 359 15.21 26.79 -45.86
N SER A 360 16.09 26.13 -46.64
CA SER A 360 15.75 24.98 -47.46
C SER A 360 16.35 23.72 -46.83
N GLY A 361 15.65 22.59 -46.92
CA GLY A 361 16.07 21.36 -46.27
C GLY A 361 15.07 20.23 -46.45
N SER A 362 15.24 19.19 -45.66
CA SER A 362 14.31 18.05 -45.59
C SER A 362 13.59 18.01 -44.25
N TYR A 363 12.38 17.47 -44.27
CA TYR A 363 11.56 17.25 -43.09
C TYR A 363 11.39 15.76 -42.83
N VAL A 364 11.44 15.36 -41.57
CA VAL A 364 11.04 14.02 -41.11
C VAL A 364 9.84 14.18 -40.20
N LEU A 365 8.70 13.62 -40.59
CA LEU A 365 7.46 13.67 -39.82
C LEU A 365 7.44 12.60 -38.72
N TYR A 366 7.05 13.02 -37.53
CA TYR A 366 6.74 12.19 -36.37
C TYR A 366 5.25 12.37 -36.05
N PRO A 367 4.37 11.46 -36.53
CA PRO A 367 2.93 11.57 -36.34
C PRO A 367 2.48 11.64 -34.87
N ASN A 368 3.23 11.03 -33.95
CA ASN A 368 2.96 11.06 -32.51
C ASN A 368 3.89 12.03 -31.76
N GLY A 369 4.34 13.07 -32.45
CA GLY A 369 4.94 14.26 -31.85
C GLY A 369 6.31 14.09 -31.22
N PHE A 370 6.55 14.92 -30.21
CA PHE A 370 7.80 14.97 -29.44
C PHE A 370 8.12 13.62 -28.80
N ASP A 371 7.11 12.94 -28.24
CA ASP A 371 7.27 11.63 -27.61
C ASP A 371 7.87 10.61 -28.60
N GLN A 372 7.33 10.53 -29.83
CA GLN A 372 7.90 9.67 -30.86
C GLN A 372 9.26 10.15 -31.36
N MET A 373 9.45 11.45 -31.52
CA MET A 373 10.71 12.03 -31.97
C MET A 373 11.86 11.70 -31.00
N MET A 374 11.59 11.74 -29.70
CA MET A 374 12.55 11.43 -28.65
C MET A 374 12.59 9.95 -28.25
N GLY A 375 11.63 9.15 -28.71
CA GLY A 375 11.51 7.74 -28.32
C GLY A 375 11.20 7.58 -26.84
N ILE A 376 10.30 8.42 -26.31
CA ILE A 376 9.85 8.42 -24.91
C ILE A 376 8.32 8.32 -24.83
N ARG A 377 7.82 8.04 -23.64
CA ARG A 377 6.38 8.10 -23.33
C ARG A 377 6.14 8.89 -22.05
N GLN A 378 5.41 10.00 -22.15
CA GLN A 378 5.13 10.83 -20.99
C GLN A 378 3.84 10.42 -20.27
N ILE A 379 3.89 10.40 -18.94
CA ILE A 379 2.73 10.21 -18.07
C ILE A 379 2.63 11.42 -17.16
N PHE A 380 1.51 12.12 -17.23
CA PHE A 380 1.25 13.35 -16.47
C PHE A 380 0.39 13.06 -15.24
N HIS A 381 0.70 13.69 -14.13
CA HIS A 381 -0.12 13.69 -12.92
C HIS A 381 -0.39 15.12 -12.46
N ALA A 382 -1.60 15.62 -12.65
CA ALA A 382 -1.90 17.01 -12.37
C ALA A 382 -2.56 17.25 -11.00
N VAL A 383 -2.13 18.33 -10.35
CA VAL A 383 -2.69 18.83 -9.10
C VAL A 383 -2.97 20.32 -9.28
N GLY A 384 -4.25 20.68 -9.29
CA GLY A 384 -4.67 22.08 -9.45
C GLY A 384 -4.54 22.89 -8.16
N GLY A 385 -4.61 24.21 -8.30
CA GLY A 385 -4.58 25.16 -7.20
C GLY A 385 -3.23 25.84 -6.99
N LEU A 386 -2.36 25.85 -8.00
CA LEU A 386 -1.14 26.66 -8.00
C LEU A 386 -1.56 28.14 -7.82
N PRO A 387 -1.15 28.80 -6.72
CA PRO A 387 -1.49 30.20 -6.54
C PRO A 387 -0.65 31.09 -7.46
N ASN A 388 -1.11 32.31 -7.67
CA ASN A 388 -0.35 33.38 -8.31
C ASN A 388 1.03 33.54 -7.67
N ASN A 389 2.05 33.76 -8.50
CA ASN A 389 3.42 33.93 -8.06
C ASN A 389 3.54 35.24 -7.26
N PRO A 390 4.00 35.21 -6.00
CA PRO A 390 4.29 36.44 -5.28
C PRO A 390 5.35 37.24 -6.05
N SER A 391 5.12 38.53 -6.24
CA SER A 391 5.90 39.46 -7.08
C SER A 391 7.41 39.59 -6.77
N SER A 392 7.94 38.83 -5.81
CA SER A 392 9.34 38.85 -5.36
C SER A 392 10.11 37.53 -5.58
N GLY A 393 9.50 36.49 -6.16
CA GLY A 393 10.11 35.17 -6.37
C GLY A 393 10.30 34.78 -7.84
N GLY A 394 11.26 33.89 -8.12
CA GLY A 394 11.39 33.23 -9.41
C GLY A 394 10.26 32.22 -9.63
N PHE A 395 9.77 32.11 -10.87
CA PHE A 395 8.61 31.27 -11.20
C PHE A 395 8.88 29.78 -10.98
N CYS A 396 10.09 29.30 -11.29
CA CYS A 396 10.46 27.90 -11.08
C CYS A 396 10.52 27.54 -9.59
N GLU A 397 11.06 28.42 -8.75
CA GLU A 397 11.12 28.21 -7.30
C GLU A 397 9.71 28.24 -6.69
N HIS A 398 8.83 29.11 -7.19
CA HIS A 398 7.42 29.15 -6.79
C HIS A 398 6.70 27.83 -7.15
N VAL A 399 6.86 27.37 -8.39
CA VAL A 399 6.30 26.10 -8.87
C VAL A 399 6.88 24.92 -8.09
N GLY A 400 8.19 24.90 -7.84
CA GLY A 400 8.87 23.89 -7.03
C GLY A 400 8.37 23.86 -5.58
N ALA A 401 8.18 25.03 -4.96
CA ALA A 401 7.65 25.15 -3.61
C ALA A 401 6.20 24.64 -3.52
N TYR A 402 5.36 25.01 -4.48
CA TYR A 402 3.99 24.48 -4.54
C TYR A 402 3.97 22.98 -4.84
N GLY A 403 4.78 22.51 -5.79
CA GLY A 403 4.94 21.10 -6.14
C GLY A 403 5.32 20.24 -4.94
N ARG A 404 6.24 20.71 -4.09
CA ARG A 404 6.54 20.08 -2.79
C ARG A 404 5.27 19.87 -1.96
N THR A 405 4.47 20.91 -1.77
CA THR A 405 3.23 20.82 -0.98
C THR A 405 2.19 19.92 -1.66
N ALA A 406 1.99 20.07 -2.97
CA ALA A 406 1.00 19.32 -3.74
C ALA A 406 1.30 17.82 -3.80
N LEU A 407 2.57 17.43 -3.85
CA LEU A 407 2.98 16.01 -3.89
C LEU A 407 3.23 15.42 -2.50
N GLY A 408 3.27 16.26 -1.46
CA GLY A 408 3.54 15.86 -0.08
C GLY A 408 5.02 15.52 0.15
N LEU A 409 5.94 16.17 -0.57
CA LEU A 409 7.37 15.90 -0.48
C LEU A 409 7.94 16.41 0.85
N THR A 410 8.90 15.66 1.38
CA THR A 410 9.61 16.05 2.61
C THR A 410 10.66 17.13 2.37
N ARG A 411 11.17 17.24 1.14
CA ARG A 411 12.17 18.24 0.71
C ARG A 411 11.64 19.11 -0.43
N ASN A 412 12.37 20.19 -0.71
CA ASN A 412 12.10 21.00 -1.89
C ASN A 412 12.39 20.19 -3.15
N TRP A 413 11.66 20.51 -4.21
CA TRP A 413 11.97 20.01 -5.54
C TRP A 413 13.32 20.60 -5.97
N ASP A 414 14.27 19.72 -6.30
CA ASP A 414 15.64 20.03 -6.70
C ASP A 414 16.23 18.81 -7.42
N ILE A 415 17.04 18.99 -8.46
CA ILE A 415 17.74 17.85 -9.05
C ILE A 415 19.13 17.74 -8.41
N ASP A 416 19.44 16.62 -7.77
CA ASP A 416 20.77 16.43 -7.21
C ASP A 416 21.82 16.30 -8.34
N GLU A 417 22.49 17.42 -8.64
CA GLU A 417 23.59 17.48 -9.61
C GLU A 417 24.72 16.49 -9.27
N LEU A 418 24.87 16.11 -7.99
CA LEU A 418 25.86 15.12 -7.55
C LEU A 418 25.47 13.69 -7.93
N ASN A 419 24.19 13.43 -8.21
CA ASN A 419 23.67 12.13 -8.67
C ASN A 419 23.44 12.08 -10.19
N GLY A 420 24.10 12.97 -10.94
CA GLY A 420 24.11 12.92 -12.40
C GLY A 420 22.80 13.37 -13.06
N ASN A 421 22.02 14.24 -12.42
CA ASN A 421 20.77 14.80 -12.94
C ASN A 421 19.71 13.74 -13.28
N THR A 422 19.62 12.68 -12.46
CA THR A 422 18.60 11.64 -12.58
C THR A 422 17.41 11.92 -11.65
N THR A 423 16.36 11.10 -11.74
CA THR A 423 15.17 11.17 -10.88
C THR A 423 15.56 11.14 -9.40
N ASP A 424 15.30 12.23 -8.68
CA ASP A 424 15.70 12.35 -7.28
C ASP A 424 14.85 11.42 -6.40
N PRO A 425 15.45 10.66 -5.46
CA PRO A 425 14.72 9.86 -4.48
C PRO A 425 13.68 10.64 -3.65
N ASP A 426 13.84 11.95 -3.49
CA ASP A 426 12.92 12.80 -2.72
C ASP A 426 11.76 13.36 -3.58
N HIS A 427 11.70 13.06 -4.89
CA HIS A 427 10.61 13.48 -5.80
C HIS A 427 9.47 12.47 -5.89
N HIS A 428 9.44 11.48 -4.99
CA HIS A 428 8.43 10.41 -5.00
C HIS A 428 8.35 9.66 -6.34
N GLY A 429 9.44 9.62 -7.11
CA GLY A 429 9.55 8.93 -8.39
C GLY A 429 9.07 9.72 -9.62
N PHE A 430 8.69 10.99 -9.47
CA PHE A 430 8.47 11.90 -10.59
C PHE A 430 9.82 12.41 -11.12
N ASP A 431 9.93 12.55 -12.44
CA ASP A 431 11.18 12.95 -13.12
C ASP A 431 11.24 14.46 -13.34
N ILE A 432 10.12 15.07 -13.72
CA ILE A 432 10.02 16.50 -14.05
C ILE A 432 8.81 17.11 -13.36
N LEU A 433 8.92 18.38 -13.00
CA LEU A 433 7.82 19.20 -12.52
C LEU A 433 7.46 20.29 -13.54
N ILE A 434 6.17 20.33 -13.91
CA ILE A 434 5.59 21.31 -14.84
C ILE A 434 4.65 22.23 -14.09
N GLY A 435 4.92 23.53 -14.11
CA GLY A 435 4.01 24.57 -13.66
C GLY A 435 3.24 25.18 -14.83
N LEU A 436 1.91 25.28 -14.75
CA LEU A 436 1.08 26.00 -15.72
C LEU A 436 0.44 27.22 -15.05
N THR A 437 0.76 28.43 -15.51
CA THR A 437 0.32 29.69 -14.89
C THR A 437 -0.02 30.74 -15.94
N PRO A 438 -1.06 31.57 -15.75
CA PRO A 438 -1.36 32.65 -16.70
C PRO A 438 -0.38 33.84 -16.60
N GLU A 439 0.47 33.89 -15.56
CA GLU A 439 1.18 35.12 -15.14
C GLU A 439 2.53 35.40 -15.83
N TYR A 440 2.82 34.75 -16.96
CA TYR A 440 4.14 34.83 -17.58
C TYR A 440 4.07 34.87 -19.11
N GLY A 441 4.70 35.86 -19.75
CA GLY A 441 4.73 35.97 -21.21
C GLY A 441 5.74 35.01 -21.83
N GLY A 442 5.32 33.76 -22.09
CA GLY A 442 6.18 32.70 -22.64
C GLY A 442 6.33 31.57 -21.65
N GLY A 443 7.54 31.03 -21.47
CA GLY A 443 7.84 30.05 -20.44
C GLY A 443 9.28 30.18 -19.92
N ALA A 444 9.61 29.36 -18.92
CA ALA A 444 10.95 29.25 -18.41
C ALA A 444 11.26 27.80 -18.03
N ALA A 445 12.42 27.32 -18.41
CA ALA A 445 12.97 26.05 -17.95
C ALA A 445 14.15 26.30 -17.01
N CYS A 446 14.04 25.74 -15.81
CA CYS A 446 15.08 25.79 -14.80
C CYS A 446 15.68 24.40 -14.68
N GLY A 447 16.65 24.13 -15.57
CA GLY A 447 17.33 22.84 -15.67
C GLY A 447 17.89 22.36 -14.33
N TRP A 448 18.47 23.26 -13.52
CA TRP A 448 19.00 22.96 -12.19
C TRP A 448 17.95 22.54 -11.15
N LEU A 449 16.66 22.67 -11.46
CA LEU A 449 15.58 22.11 -10.64
C LEU A 449 14.84 20.97 -11.35
N GLY A 450 15.07 20.72 -12.64
CA GLY A 450 14.18 19.86 -13.42
C GLY A 450 12.73 20.39 -13.45
N VAL A 451 12.59 21.73 -13.42
CA VAL A 451 11.29 22.42 -13.40
C VAL A 451 11.13 23.19 -14.70
N GLN A 452 9.97 23.09 -15.32
CA GLN A 452 9.53 24.08 -16.31
C GLN A 452 8.29 24.83 -15.83
N VAL A 453 8.14 26.04 -16.33
CA VAL A 453 6.96 26.86 -16.16
C VAL A 453 6.46 27.29 -17.53
N SER A 454 5.24 26.89 -17.87
CA SER A 454 4.55 27.32 -19.08
C SER A 454 3.59 28.45 -18.73
N GLY A 455 3.86 29.61 -19.31
CA GLY A 455 3.05 30.81 -19.23
C GLY A 455 2.17 31.00 -20.47
N GLN A 456 1.63 32.21 -20.63
CA GLN A 456 0.83 32.62 -21.76
C GLN A 456 1.19 34.03 -22.23
N PHE A 457 1.29 34.21 -23.54
CA PHE A 457 1.36 35.54 -24.13
C PHE A 457 -0.04 36.15 -24.15
N SER A 458 -0.23 37.30 -23.51
CA SER A 458 -1.50 38.03 -23.54
C SER A 458 -1.94 38.42 -24.95
N SER A 459 -0.99 38.53 -25.89
CA SER A 459 -1.24 38.75 -27.32
C SER A 459 -1.66 37.51 -28.10
N ALA A 460 -1.55 36.30 -27.54
CA ALA A 460 -1.76 35.04 -28.22
C ALA A 460 -2.40 33.95 -27.31
N LEU A 461 -3.55 34.27 -26.72
CA LEU A 461 -4.33 33.34 -25.88
C LEU A 461 -5.05 32.28 -26.73
N ASN A 462 -4.34 31.21 -27.06
CA ASN A 462 -4.92 30.03 -27.67
C ASN A 462 -4.19 28.75 -27.24
N VAL A 463 -4.90 27.63 -27.33
CA VAL A 463 -4.39 26.30 -26.97
C VAL A 463 -3.11 25.96 -27.73
N GLY A 464 -3.05 26.23 -29.03
CA GLY A 464 -1.93 25.80 -29.88
C GLY A 464 -0.60 26.45 -29.49
N VAL A 465 -0.59 27.76 -29.28
CA VAL A 465 0.62 28.50 -28.86
C VAL A 465 1.01 28.12 -27.43
N SER A 466 0.04 27.95 -26.53
CA SER A 466 0.32 27.56 -25.14
C SER A 466 0.90 26.14 -25.03
N GLN A 467 0.46 25.22 -25.90
CA GLN A 467 1.04 23.89 -26.03
C GLN A 467 2.46 23.96 -26.59
N LEU A 468 2.70 24.83 -27.58
CA LEU A 468 4.04 25.03 -28.16
C LEU A 468 5.03 25.51 -27.09
N ILE A 469 4.64 26.46 -26.23
CA ILE A 469 5.45 26.89 -25.08
C ILE A 469 5.76 25.71 -24.16
N SER A 470 4.75 24.91 -23.80
CA SER A 470 4.95 23.76 -22.90
C SER A 470 5.95 22.75 -23.45
N VAL A 471 5.97 22.55 -24.78
CA VAL A 471 6.91 21.67 -25.47
C VAL A 471 8.30 22.33 -25.62
N HIS A 472 8.35 23.64 -25.88
CA HIS A 472 9.59 24.43 -25.93
C HIS A 472 10.38 24.34 -24.63
N GLU A 473 9.72 24.62 -23.49
CA GLU A 473 10.39 24.59 -22.19
C GLU A 473 10.88 23.18 -21.83
N THR A 474 10.17 22.14 -22.26
CA THR A 474 10.62 20.77 -22.05
C THR A 474 11.84 20.47 -22.92
N GLY A 475 11.92 21.02 -24.13
CA GLY A 475 13.12 20.97 -24.95
C GLY A 475 14.37 21.46 -24.20
N HIS A 476 14.24 22.57 -23.45
CA HIS A 476 15.32 23.06 -22.60
C HIS A 476 15.70 22.10 -21.47
N LEU A 477 14.74 21.43 -20.83
CA LEU A 477 15.03 20.40 -19.82
C LEU A 477 15.76 19.20 -20.41
N PHE A 478 15.61 18.96 -21.72
CA PHE A 478 16.38 17.96 -22.45
C PHE A 478 17.71 18.50 -23.00
N GLY A 479 18.01 19.80 -22.82
CA GLY A 479 19.27 20.42 -23.23
C GLY A 479 19.24 21.14 -24.57
N ALA A 480 18.09 21.28 -25.22
CA ALA A 480 17.99 22.05 -26.46
C ALA A 480 18.31 23.53 -26.22
N PRO A 481 19.25 24.14 -26.97
CA PRO A 481 19.41 25.58 -26.98
C PRO A 481 18.31 26.23 -27.86
N HIS A 482 18.14 27.55 -27.69
CA HIS A 482 17.52 28.35 -28.74
C HIS A 482 18.34 28.21 -30.03
N CYS A 483 17.65 28.14 -31.15
CA CYS A 483 18.16 28.24 -32.52
C CYS A 483 18.35 29.69 -33.03
N ASP A 484 18.41 30.70 -32.15
CA ASP A 484 18.50 32.10 -32.53
C ASP A 484 19.74 32.36 -33.42
N PRO A 485 19.66 33.25 -34.43
CA PRO A 485 18.55 34.15 -34.74
C PRO A 485 17.48 33.55 -35.67
N LEU A 486 17.48 32.23 -35.93
CA LEU A 486 16.43 31.60 -36.73
C LEU A 486 15.08 31.75 -36.04
N GLN A 487 14.00 31.76 -36.81
CA GLN A 487 12.62 31.88 -36.30
C GLN A 487 11.72 30.84 -36.98
N GLY A 488 10.59 30.52 -36.37
CA GLY A 488 9.67 29.52 -36.88
C GLY A 488 10.06 28.09 -36.51
N TYR A 489 10.86 27.87 -35.47
CA TYR A 489 11.10 26.52 -34.95
C TYR A 489 10.68 26.47 -33.48
N VAL A 490 10.39 25.29 -32.93
CA VAL A 490 9.90 25.16 -31.55
C VAL A 490 10.77 25.97 -30.58
N MET A 491 12.10 25.87 -30.70
CA MET A 491 13.04 26.61 -29.84
C MET A 491 13.26 28.09 -30.21
N CYS A 492 12.58 28.64 -31.22
CA CYS A 492 12.64 30.04 -31.67
C CYS A 492 11.35 30.51 -32.36
N GLY A 493 10.32 30.87 -31.60
CA GLY A 493 9.09 31.42 -32.16
C GLY A 493 8.40 30.47 -33.14
N GLY A 494 8.20 29.21 -32.73
CA GLY A 494 7.69 28.14 -33.60
C GLY A 494 6.30 28.43 -34.17
N GLU A 495 5.53 29.29 -33.52
CA GLU A 495 4.24 29.80 -34.00
C GLU A 495 4.34 30.57 -35.32
N HIS A 496 5.53 31.00 -35.72
CA HIS A 496 5.78 31.67 -37.00
C HIS A 496 6.06 30.71 -38.15
N HIS A 497 6.20 29.39 -37.91
CA HIS A 497 6.49 28.45 -38.99
C HIS A 497 5.30 28.32 -39.96
N PRO A 498 5.53 28.28 -41.29
CA PRO A 498 4.46 28.04 -42.26
C PRO A 498 3.65 26.77 -41.98
N HIS A 499 4.30 25.64 -41.64
CA HIS A 499 3.60 24.38 -41.34
C HIS A 499 2.82 24.41 -40.02
N TYR A 500 3.21 25.26 -39.07
CA TYR A 500 2.38 25.50 -37.88
C TYR A 500 1.14 26.31 -38.25
N LEU A 501 1.30 27.37 -39.06
CA LEU A 501 0.19 28.23 -39.47
C LEU A 501 -0.82 27.51 -40.37
N SER A 502 -0.36 26.61 -41.26
CA SER A 502 -1.23 25.85 -42.16
C SER A 502 -1.85 24.62 -41.49
N ASP A 503 -1.03 23.81 -40.82
CA ASP A 503 -1.39 22.45 -40.42
C ASP A 503 -1.29 22.23 -38.91
N GLY A 504 -0.83 23.24 -38.16
CA GLY A 504 -0.61 23.13 -36.73
C GLY A 504 0.55 22.22 -36.36
N ILE A 505 1.48 21.91 -37.27
CA ILE A 505 2.62 21.03 -37.02
C ILE A 505 3.72 21.79 -36.28
N PHE A 506 4.26 21.20 -35.21
CA PHE A 506 5.44 21.74 -34.53
C PHE A 506 6.70 21.36 -35.31
N VAL A 507 7.62 22.30 -35.53
CA VAL A 507 8.83 22.04 -36.32
C VAL A 507 10.07 22.30 -35.48
N TRP A 508 10.90 21.26 -35.30
CA TRP A 508 12.18 21.36 -34.61
C TRP A 508 13.31 21.57 -35.60
N HIS A 509 14.25 22.43 -35.25
CA HIS A 509 15.51 22.54 -35.97
C HIS A 509 16.45 21.40 -35.55
N LYS A 510 17.19 20.81 -36.52
CA LYS A 510 18.12 19.71 -36.27
C LYS A 510 19.14 20.00 -35.17
N ASP A 511 19.68 21.22 -35.13
CA ASP A 511 20.66 21.61 -34.11
C ASP A 511 20.09 21.56 -32.68
N SER A 512 18.82 21.97 -32.49
CA SER A 512 18.14 21.87 -31.19
C SER A 512 17.93 20.41 -30.81
N PHE A 513 17.52 19.57 -31.78
CA PHE A 513 17.35 18.13 -31.56
C PHE A 513 18.66 17.42 -31.21
N ASP A 514 19.74 17.72 -31.90
CA ASP A 514 21.05 17.08 -31.68
C ASP A 514 21.68 17.43 -30.33
N ALA A 515 21.28 18.55 -29.74
CA ALA A 515 21.69 18.92 -28.40
C ALA A 515 20.90 18.19 -27.30
N MET A 516 19.72 17.65 -27.62
CA MET A 516 18.87 17.01 -26.62
C MET A 516 19.44 15.66 -26.17
N GLN A 517 19.37 15.41 -24.86
CA GLN A 517 19.77 14.16 -24.23
C GLN A 517 18.67 13.65 -23.29
N TYR A 518 18.42 12.35 -23.31
CA TYR A 518 17.57 11.70 -22.32
C TYR A 518 18.40 11.37 -21.08
N ILE A 519 18.15 12.09 -19.99
CA ILE A 519 18.89 11.98 -18.72
C ILE A 519 18.06 11.38 -17.57
N TRP A 520 16.79 11.06 -17.83
CA TRP A 520 15.82 10.61 -16.81
C TRP A 520 15.79 9.08 -16.70
N ASP A 521 15.51 8.52 -15.52
CA ASP A 521 15.89 7.15 -15.14
C ASP A 521 14.74 6.13 -15.05
#